data_AF-A0A8B7IZE8-F1
#
_entry.id   AF-A0A8B7IZE8-F1
#
_cell.length_a   1.000
_cell.length_b   1.000
_cell.length_c   1.000
_cell.angle_alpha   90.00
_cell.angle_beta   90.00
_cell.angle_gamma   90.00
#
_symmetry.space_group_name_H-M   'P 1'
#
loop_
_entity.id
_entity.type
_entity.pdbx_description
1 polymer ?
#
loop_
_entity_poly.entity_id
_entity_poly.type
_entity_poly.pdbx_seq_one_letter_code
_entity_poly.pdbx_strand_id
1 'polypeptide(L)'
;MESVLLETKITEREIYQQDHAIEMTKYHCENLEAQVRALYSENIKLRLNAETVQEEFEMMFARNNEYREKIKAHKRLFWEVESKMPVMIELAKKQAVVKELKTKKEELMHDLQNPEGTVIKQVQEEITFLKREITEVKEFINKKTDLLEEEKILHAKLRKEIEVQNKRYDAILKRLHCQLNKLHSNKRQWHWNIQQMEKKAAELRKRLGVAE
;
A
#
# COMPACT_ATOMS: atom_id res chain seq x y z
N MET A 1 -49.31 -134.91 39.14
CA MET A 1 -48.19 -134.29 39.89
C MET A 1 -47.09 -133.78 38.95
N GLU A 2 -46.66 -134.53 37.92
CA GLU A 2 -45.62 -134.07 36.96
C GLU A 2 -46.00 -132.87 36.08
N SER A 3 -47.25 -132.76 35.61
CA SER A 3 -47.70 -131.63 34.76
C SER A 3 -47.61 -130.28 35.46
N VAL A 4 -48.01 -130.25 36.74
CA VAL A 4 -47.95 -129.04 37.59
C VAL A 4 -46.50 -128.63 37.87
N LEU A 5 -45.59 -129.60 37.96
CA LEU A 5 -44.16 -129.38 38.17
C LEU A 5 -43.46 -128.79 36.93
N LEU A 6 -43.89 -129.16 35.72
CA LEU A 6 -43.32 -128.63 34.48
C LEU A 6 -43.78 -127.19 34.22
N GLU A 7 -45.07 -126.90 34.44
CA GLU A 7 -45.66 -125.57 34.30
C GLU A 7 -45.06 -124.57 35.29
N THR A 8 -44.81 -125.01 36.54
CA THR A 8 -44.07 -124.21 37.55
C THR A 8 -42.63 -123.92 37.13
N LYS A 9 -41.91 -124.87 36.51
CA LYS A 9 -40.55 -124.62 36.00
C LYS A 9 -40.50 -123.67 34.80
N ILE A 10 -41.52 -123.68 33.94
CA ILE A 10 -41.61 -122.76 32.80
C ILE A 10 -41.90 -121.35 33.29
N THR A 11 -42.92 -121.20 34.15
CA THR A 11 -43.25 -119.90 34.75
C THR A 11 -42.10 -119.33 35.57
N GLU A 12 -41.36 -120.15 36.32
CA GLU A 12 -40.17 -119.71 37.04
C GLU A 12 -39.09 -119.15 36.09
N ARG A 13 -38.81 -119.82 34.96
CA ARG A 13 -37.87 -119.29 33.94
C ARG A 13 -38.35 -117.99 33.30
N GLU A 14 -39.65 -117.87 33.04
CA GLU A 14 -40.26 -116.65 32.51
C GLU A 14 -40.14 -115.50 33.52
N ILE A 15 -40.38 -115.76 34.81
CA ILE A 15 -40.16 -114.79 35.89
C ILE A 15 -38.70 -114.34 35.90
N TYR A 16 -37.73 -115.26 35.87
CA TYR A 16 -36.31 -114.91 35.81
C TYR A 16 -35.93 -114.03 34.61
N GLN A 17 -36.49 -114.32 33.43
CA GLN A 17 -36.25 -113.52 32.22
C GLN A 17 -36.86 -112.12 32.33
N GLN A 18 -38.08 -112.02 32.87
CA GLN A 18 -38.76 -110.76 33.12
C GLN A 18 -38.00 -109.92 34.17
N ASP A 19 -37.55 -110.54 35.26
CA ASP A 19 -36.76 -109.88 36.31
C ASP A 19 -35.45 -109.31 35.74
N HIS A 20 -34.73 -110.10 34.94
CA HIS A 20 -33.52 -109.63 34.25
C HIS A 20 -33.83 -108.46 33.29
N ALA A 21 -34.92 -108.52 32.54
CA ALA A 21 -35.33 -107.43 31.65
C ALA A 21 -35.72 -106.16 32.42
N ILE A 22 -36.37 -106.31 33.58
CA ILE A 22 -36.71 -105.21 34.50
C ILE A 22 -35.42 -104.58 35.04
N GLU A 23 -34.44 -105.37 35.47
CA GLU A 23 -33.17 -104.89 36.00
C GLU A 23 -32.36 -104.12 34.94
N MET A 24 -32.27 -104.66 33.72
CA MET A 24 -31.63 -103.96 32.60
C MET A 24 -32.32 -102.65 32.24
N THR A 25 -33.66 -102.62 32.27
CA THR A 25 -34.43 -101.40 31.99
C THR A 25 -34.24 -100.36 33.10
N LYS A 26 -34.20 -100.78 34.37
CA LYS A 26 -33.91 -99.89 35.51
C LYS A 26 -32.54 -99.25 35.36
N TYR A 27 -31.50 -100.04 35.08
CA TYR A 27 -30.15 -99.53 34.85
C TYR A 27 -30.11 -98.53 33.69
N HIS A 28 -30.81 -98.82 32.59
CA HIS A 28 -30.90 -97.89 31.46
C HIS A 28 -31.61 -96.58 31.82
N CYS A 29 -32.72 -96.65 32.57
CA CYS A 29 -33.44 -95.47 33.06
C CYS A 29 -32.56 -94.62 33.99
N GLU A 30 -31.85 -95.25 34.93
CA GLU A 30 -30.92 -94.56 35.84
C GLU A 30 -29.80 -93.84 35.07
N ASN A 31 -29.23 -94.48 34.05
CA ASN A 31 -28.22 -93.86 33.20
C ASN A 31 -28.78 -92.68 32.39
N LEU A 32 -29.99 -92.81 31.83
CA LEU A 32 -30.66 -91.72 31.13
C LEU A 32 -30.96 -90.54 32.07
N GLU A 33 -31.43 -90.82 33.29
CA GLU A 33 -31.64 -89.78 34.30
C GLU A 33 -30.34 -89.05 34.66
N ALA A 34 -29.24 -89.80 34.82
CA ALA A 34 -27.93 -89.20 35.08
C ALA A 34 -27.48 -88.29 33.93
N GLN A 35 -27.68 -88.71 32.68
CA GLN A 35 -27.36 -87.90 31.49
C GLN A 35 -28.25 -86.65 31.40
N VAL A 36 -29.55 -86.76 31.64
CA VAL A 36 -30.48 -85.62 31.65
C VAL A 36 -30.08 -84.61 32.72
N ARG A 37 -29.72 -85.06 33.93
CA ARG A 37 -29.23 -84.18 35.00
C ARG A 37 -27.91 -83.49 34.62
N ALA A 38 -26.99 -84.21 33.98
CA ALA A 38 -25.73 -83.64 33.52
C ALA A 38 -25.95 -82.56 32.46
N LEU A 39 -26.75 -82.84 31.42
CA LEU A 39 -27.09 -81.89 30.37
C LEU A 39 -27.84 -80.66 30.91
N TYR A 40 -28.75 -80.86 31.86
CA TYR A 40 -29.47 -79.75 32.49
C TYR A 40 -28.53 -78.83 33.29
N SER A 41 -27.60 -79.42 34.05
CA SER A 41 -26.56 -78.66 34.77
C SER A 41 -25.66 -77.89 33.83
N GLU A 42 -25.23 -78.50 32.72
CA GLU A 42 -24.44 -77.83 31.70
C GLU A 42 -25.21 -76.71 31.00
N ASN A 43 -26.48 -76.91 30.67
CA ASN A 43 -27.32 -75.88 30.05
C ASN A 43 -27.48 -74.66 30.96
N ILE A 44 -27.69 -74.87 32.26
CA ILE A 44 -27.73 -73.78 33.25
C ILE A 44 -26.39 -73.03 33.27
N LYS A 45 -25.25 -73.73 33.29
CA LYS A 45 -23.92 -73.10 33.28
C LYS A 45 -23.70 -72.27 32.01
N LEU A 46 -24.05 -72.81 30.84
CA LEU A 46 -23.91 -72.10 29.58
C LEU A 46 -24.80 -70.85 29.53
N ARG A 47 -26.02 -70.92 30.06
CA ARG A 47 -26.92 -69.76 30.13
C ARG A 47 -26.34 -68.67 31.03
N LEU A 48 -25.85 -69.02 32.23
CA LEU A 48 -25.22 -68.06 33.15
C LEU A 48 -23.97 -67.43 32.52
N ASN A 49 -23.14 -68.22 31.83
CA ASN A 49 -21.97 -67.70 31.12
C ASN A 49 -22.37 -66.75 29.99
N ALA A 50 -23.43 -67.07 29.23
CA ALA A 50 -23.92 -66.20 28.16
C ALA A 50 -24.47 -64.87 28.72
N GLU A 51 -25.21 -64.90 29.82
CA GLU A 51 -25.68 -63.71 30.53
C GLU A 51 -24.51 -62.86 31.01
N THR A 52 -23.49 -63.47 31.63
CA THR A 52 -22.28 -62.78 32.11
C THR A 52 -21.56 -62.06 30.96
N VAL A 53 -21.33 -62.75 29.84
CA VAL A 53 -20.66 -62.16 28.67
C VAL A 53 -21.49 -61.03 28.06
N GLN A 54 -22.82 -61.16 28.04
CA GLN A 54 -23.70 -60.11 27.55
C GLN A 54 -23.65 -58.86 28.43
N GLU A 55 -23.67 -59.01 29.75
CA GLU A 55 -23.52 -57.89 30.69
C GLU A 55 -22.17 -57.18 30.55
N GLU A 56 -21.08 -57.95 30.41
CA GLU A 56 -19.75 -57.39 30.16
C GLU A 56 -19.69 -56.61 28.83
N PHE A 57 -20.31 -57.15 27.77
CA PHE A 57 -20.39 -56.49 26.47
C PHE A 57 -21.15 -55.16 26.56
N GLU A 58 -22.32 -55.14 27.21
CA GLU A 58 -23.12 -53.93 27.38
C GLU A 58 -22.38 -52.87 28.19
N MET A 59 -21.69 -53.29 29.25
CA MET A 59 -20.84 -52.40 30.06
C MET A 59 -19.70 -51.79 29.24
N MET A 60 -18.99 -52.62 28.45
CA MET A 60 -17.94 -52.15 27.56
C MET A 60 -18.47 -51.21 26.48
N PHE A 61 -19.63 -51.54 25.90
CA PHE A 61 -20.27 -50.73 24.87
C PHE A 61 -20.66 -49.34 25.40
N ALA A 62 -21.30 -49.28 26.57
CA ALA A 62 -21.65 -48.03 27.22
C ALA A 62 -20.41 -47.16 27.50
N ARG A 63 -19.35 -47.76 28.06
CA ARG A 63 -18.08 -47.07 28.33
C ARG A 63 -17.41 -46.54 27.06
N ASN A 64 -17.43 -47.33 25.98
CA ASN A 64 -16.88 -46.91 24.69
C ASN A 64 -17.67 -45.73 24.12
N ASN A 65 -19.01 -45.79 24.19
CA ASN A 65 -19.87 -44.73 23.70
C ASN A 65 -19.66 -43.41 24.47
N GLU A 66 -19.53 -43.46 25.80
CA GLU A 66 -19.17 -42.29 26.60
C GLU A 66 -17.83 -41.68 26.17
N TYR A 67 -16.82 -42.52 25.97
CA TYR A 67 -15.50 -42.07 25.52
C TYR A 67 -15.56 -41.42 24.14
N ARG A 68 -16.34 -41.98 23.21
CA ARG A 68 -16.56 -41.43 21.87
C ARG A 68 -17.22 -40.05 21.92
N GLU A 69 -18.24 -39.86 22.77
CA GLU A 69 -18.88 -38.56 22.92
C GLU A 69 -17.95 -37.53 23.57
N LYS A 70 -17.09 -37.93 24.52
CA LYS A 70 -16.01 -37.07 25.06
C LYS A 70 -15.05 -36.61 23.96
N ILE A 71 -14.60 -37.51 23.10
CA ILE A 71 -13.74 -37.16 21.95
C ILE A 71 -14.47 -36.19 21.02
N LYS A 72 -15.75 -36.43 20.73
CA LYS A 72 -16.55 -35.58 19.84
C LYS A 72 -16.70 -34.17 20.41
N ALA A 73 -16.94 -34.05 21.72
CA ALA A 73 -17.01 -32.76 22.41
C ALA A 73 -15.65 -32.02 22.36
N HIS A 74 -14.55 -32.72 22.66
CA HIS A 74 -13.21 -32.13 22.60
C HIS A 74 -12.85 -31.66 21.19
N LYS A 75 -13.15 -32.46 20.17
CA LYS A 75 -12.97 -32.07 18.76
C LYS A 75 -13.72 -30.78 18.45
N ARG A 76 -15.00 -30.66 18.83
CA ARG A 76 -15.78 -29.43 18.58
C ARG A 76 -15.14 -28.20 19.22
N LEU A 77 -14.70 -28.30 20.47
CA LEU A 77 -14.02 -27.20 21.16
C LEU A 77 -12.70 -26.83 20.47
N PHE A 78 -11.91 -27.82 20.06
CA PHE A 78 -10.68 -27.60 19.32
C PHE A 78 -10.93 -26.87 18.00
N TRP A 79 -11.89 -27.33 17.20
CA TRP A 79 -12.30 -26.69 15.94
C TRP A 79 -12.76 -25.25 16.16
N GLU A 80 -13.52 -24.98 17.22
CA GLU A 80 -13.96 -23.62 17.54
C GLU A 80 -12.78 -22.70 17.83
N VAL A 81 -11.82 -23.15 18.64
CA VAL A 81 -10.60 -22.38 18.94
C VAL A 81 -9.75 -22.18 17.70
N GLU A 82 -9.52 -23.25 16.92
CA GLU A 82 -8.72 -23.20 15.70
C GLU A 82 -9.34 -22.26 14.66
N SER A 83 -10.66 -22.26 14.52
CA SER A 83 -11.37 -21.34 13.60
C SER A 83 -11.20 -19.86 13.98
N LYS A 84 -11.05 -19.55 15.28
CA LYS A 84 -10.89 -18.19 15.79
C LYS A 84 -9.43 -17.74 15.84
N MET A 85 -8.48 -18.67 15.81
CA MET A 85 -7.04 -18.40 15.96
C MET A 85 -6.49 -17.38 14.93
N PRO A 86 -6.85 -17.44 13.63
CA PRO A 86 -6.35 -16.45 12.65
C PRO A 86 -6.77 -15.02 13.01
N VAL A 87 -8.02 -14.85 13.46
CA VAL A 87 -8.56 -13.55 13.87
C VAL A 87 -7.85 -13.04 15.13
N MET A 88 -7.59 -13.90 16.10
CA MET A 88 -6.83 -13.53 17.31
C MET A 88 -5.40 -13.10 16.98
N ILE A 89 -4.72 -13.81 16.07
CA ILE A 89 -3.38 -13.45 15.60
C ILE A 89 -3.40 -12.09 14.91
N GLU A 90 -4.35 -11.86 14.01
CA GLU A 90 -4.47 -10.57 13.33
C GLU A 90 -4.79 -9.44 14.30
N LEU A 91 -5.71 -9.64 15.24
CA LEU A 91 -6.05 -8.66 16.26
C LEU A 91 -4.82 -8.27 17.09
N ALA A 92 -4.02 -9.25 17.53
CA ALA A 92 -2.79 -8.99 18.28
C ALA A 92 -1.79 -8.15 17.47
N LYS A 93 -1.62 -8.45 16.16
CA LYS A 93 -0.78 -7.64 15.26
C LYS A 93 -1.29 -6.21 15.14
N LYS A 94 -2.60 -6.02 14.94
CA LYS A 94 -3.19 -4.68 14.83
C LYS A 94 -3.04 -3.89 16.13
N GLN A 95 -3.24 -4.53 17.28
CA GLN A 95 -3.03 -3.91 18.60
C GLN A 95 -1.59 -3.44 18.80
N ALA A 96 -0.60 -4.23 18.37
CA ALA A 96 0.81 -3.83 18.43
C ALA A 96 1.08 -2.57 17.57
N VAL A 97 0.56 -2.54 16.34
CA VAL A 97 0.69 -1.36 15.46
C VAL A 97 0.04 -0.12 16.08
N VAL A 98 -1.17 -0.25 16.64
CA VAL A 98 -1.83 0.89 17.31
C VAL A 98 -1.01 1.38 18.49
N LYS A 99 -0.36 0.49 19.25
CA LYS A 99 0.51 0.87 20.37
C LYS A 99 1.71 1.67 19.89
N GLU A 100 2.41 1.21 18.85
CA GLU A 100 3.53 1.93 18.25
C GLU A 100 3.15 3.30 17.67
N LEU A 101 1.96 3.40 17.06
CA LEU A 101 1.49 4.68 16.54
C LEU A 101 1.14 5.67 17.66
N LYS A 102 0.60 5.18 18.78
CA LYS A 102 0.34 6.01 19.96
C LYS A 102 1.63 6.56 20.57
N THR A 103 2.66 5.73 20.73
CA THR A 103 3.96 6.19 21.27
C THR A 103 4.60 7.23 20.35
N LYS A 104 4.64 6.99 19.04
CA LYS A 104 5.17 7.97 18.06
C LYS A 104 4.37 9.29 18.07
N LYS A 105 3.05 9.22 18.21
CA LYS A 105 2.21 10.41 18.32
C LYS A 105 2.55 11.22 19.58
N GLU A 106 2.74 10.55 20.71
CA GLU A 106 3.10 11.19 21.98
C GLU A 106 4.49 11.84 21.92
N GLU A 107 5.47 11.14 21.33
CA GLU A 107 6.82 11.67 21.06
C GLU A 107 6.75 12.94 20.18
N LEU A 108 6.04 12.88 19.05
CA LEU A 108 5.87 14.03 18.16
C LEU A 108 5.14 15.20 18.83
N MET A 109 4.11 14.92 19.63
CA MET A 109 3.42 15.97 20.38
C MET A 109 4.35 16.65 21.38
N HIS A 110 5.18 15.87 22.08
CA HIS A 110 6.16 16.40 23.01
C HIS A 110 7.21 17.26 22.28
N ASP A 111 7.72 16.80 21.15
CA ASP A 111 8.68 17.55 20.33
C ASP A 111 8.08 18.84 19.76
N LEU A 112 6.81 18.83 19.35
CA LEU A 112 6.10 20.02 18.85
C LEU A 112 5.73 21.01 19.95
N GLN A 113 5.61 20.56 21.21
CA GLN A 113 5.40 21.47 22.34
C GLN A 113 6.72 22.03 22.88
N ASN A 114 7.84 21.35 22.59
CA ASN A 114 9.15 21.79 22.99
C ASN A 114 9.71 22.80 21.98
N PRO A 115 9.94 24.08 22.36
CA PRO A 115 10.60 25.05 21.48
C PRO A 115 12.02 24.62 21.08
N GLU A 116 12.62 23.68 21.81
CA GLU A 116 13.89 23.04 21.47
C GLU A 116 13.76 21.68 20.76
N GLY A 117 12.55 21.25 20.45
CA GLY A 117 12.28 20.01 19.73
C GLY A 117 12.89 20.03 18.34
N THR A 118 13.31 18.88 17.83
CA THR A 118 14.07 18.77 16.58
C THR A 118 13.34 19.40 15.39
N VAL A 119 12.03 19.17 15.28
CA VAL A 119 11.19 19.73 14.20
C VAL A 119 11.11 21.26 14.30
N ILE A 120 10.92 21.80 15.51
CA ILE A 120 10.86 23.25 15.72
C ILE A 120 12.21 23.90 15.45
N LYS A 121 13.32 23.29 15.88
CA LYS A 121 14.68 23.77 15.60
C LYS A 121 14.95 23.86 14.09
N GLN A 122 14.61 22.81 13.33
CA GLN A 122 14.76 22.82 11.87
C GLN A 122 13.97 23.96 11.21
N VAL A 123 12.69 24.12 11.59
CA VAL A 123 11.86 25.22 11.07
C VAL A 123 12.43 26.59 11.46
N GLN A 124 12.94 26.74 12.68
CA GLN A 124 13.54 27.98 13.14
C GLN A 124 14.82 28.32 12.35
N GLU A 125 15.66 27.33 12.08
CA GLU A 125 16.85 27.47 11.25
C GLU A 125 16.50 27.92 9.82
N GLU A 126 15.51 27.29 9.20
CA GLU A 126 15.00 27.69 7.87
C GLU A 126 14.48 29.13 7.88
N ILE A 127 13.71 29.51 8.90
CA ILE A 127 13.22 30.89 9.06
C ILE A 127 14.41 31.87 9.16
N THR A 128 15.46 31.53 9.93
CA THR A 128 16.63 32.41 10.05
C THR A 128 17.43 32.51 8.76
N PHE A 129 17.54 31.42 8.01
CA PHE A 129 18.18 31.40 6.69
C PHE A 129 17.43 32.29 5.70
N LEU A 130 16.10 32.12 5.58
CA LEU A 130 15.27 32.94 4.70
C LEU A 130 15.30 34.43 5.08
N LYS A 131 15.32 34.76 6.39
CA LYS A 131 15.47 36.14 6.84
C LYS A 131 16.78 36.76 6.37
N ARG A 132 17.88 36.00 6.40
CA ARG A 132 19.20 36.45 5.93
C ARG A 132 19.21 36.70 4.42
N GLU A 133 18.67 35.77 3.66
CA GLU A 133 18.59 35.88 2.20
C GLU A 133 17.74 37.11 1.78
N ILE A 134 16.60 37.33 2.45
CA ILE A 134 15.79 38.54 2.24
C ILE A 134 16.58 39.82 2.53
N THR A 135 17.38 39.86 3.59
CA THR A 135 18.20 41.04 3.90
C THR A 135 19.29 41.29 2.86
N GLU A 136 19.98 40.24 2.40
CA GLU A 136 21.02 40.35 1.37
C GLU A 136 20.44 40.85 0.04
N VAL A 137 19.30 40.30 -0.37
CA VAL A 137 18.59 40.74 -1.58
C VAL A 137 18.13 42.20 -1.46
N LYS A 138 17.62 42.61 -0.29
CA LYS A 138 17.24 44.02 -0.06
C LYS A 138 18.43 44.97 -0.19
N GLU A 139 19.58 44.63 0.40
CA GLU A 139 20.80 45.42 0.28
C GLU A 139 21.29 45.51 -1.16
N PHE A 140 21.21 44.40 -1.91
CA PHE A 140 21.55 44.38 -3.33
C PHE A 140 20.63 45.27 -4.16
N ILE A 141 19.31 45.22 -3.92
CA ILE A 141 18.32 46.07 -4.59
C ILE A 141 18.60 47.56 -4.29
N ASN A 142 18.90 47.90 -3.03
CA ASN A 142 19.22 49.28 -2.67
C ASN A 142 20.46 49.79 -3.44
N LYS A 143 21.55 49.01 -3.46
CA LYS A 143 22.76 49.36 -4.23
C LYS A 143 22.48 49.56 -5.73
N LYS A 144 21.65 48.69 -6.32
CA LYS A 144 21.25 48.82 -7.73
C LYS A 144 20.38 50.06 -7.98
N THR A 145 19.55 50.42 -7.00
CA THR A 145 18.69 51.60 -7.06
C THR A 145 19.53 52.88 -7.01
N ASP A 146 20.55 52.94 -6.16
CA ASP A 146 21.47 54.08 -6.06
C ASP A 146 22.23 54.30 -7.38
N LEU A 147 22.81 53.23 -7.94
CA LEU A 147 23.49 53.28 -9.24
C LEU A 147 22.56 53.75 -10.38
N LEU A 148 21.30 53.32 -10.35
CA LEU A 148 20.31 53.74 -11.33
C LEU A 148 20.03 55.25 -11.24
N GLU A 149 20.03 55.82 -10.03
CA GLU A 149 19.82 57.24 -9.85
C GLU A 149 21.02 58.07 -10.31
N GLU A 150 22.23 57.62 -10.04
CA GLU A 150 23.46 58.22 -10.59
C GLU A 150 23.45 58.23 -12.12
N GLU A 151 23.08 57.10 -12.73
CA GLU A 151 23.01 56.96 -14.18
C GLU A 151 21.97 57.93 -14.78
N LYS A 152 20.81 58.11 -14.15
CA LYS A 152 19.80 59.10 -14.59
C LYS A 152 20.36 60.52 -14.57
N ILE A 153 21.12 60.89 -13.54
CA ILE A 153 21.73 62.22 -13.42
C ILE A 153 22.75 62.42 -14.56
N LEU A 154 23.59 61.42 -14.83
CA LEU A 154 24.56 61.45 -15.92
C LEU A 154 23.86 61.56 -17.28
N HIS A 155 22.80 60.78 -17.50
CA HIS A 155 21.99 60.82 -18.71
C HIS A 155 21.36 62.20 -18.94
N ALA A 156 20.89 62.87 -17.87
CA ALA A 156 20.34 64.22 -17.95
C ALA A 156 21.40 65.26 -18.35
N LYS A 157 22.64 65.13 -17.85
CA LYS A 157 23.76 66.00 -18.24
C LYS A 157 24.11 65.81 -19.71
N LEU A 158 24.29 64.57 -20.16
CA LEU A 158 24.57 64.23 -21.56
C LEU A 158 23.48 64.77 -22.50
N ARG A 159 22.20 64.65 -22.12
CA ARG A 159 21.09 65.17 -22.92
C ARG A 159 21.19 66.69 -23.13
N LYS A 160 21.53 67.45 -22.08
CA LYS A 160 21.74 68.91 -22.18
C LYS A 160 22.93 69.24 -23.08
N GLU A 161 24.02 68.49 -22.97
CA GLU A 161 25.21 68.71 -23.79
C GLU A 161 24.95 68.44 -25.28
N ILE A 162 24.26 67.34 -25.59
CA ILE A 162 23.79 67.03 -26.96
C ILE A 162 22.90 68.16 -27.50
N GLU A 163 21.98 68.69 -26.69
CA GLU A 163 21.11 69.80 -27.09
C GLU A 163 21.92 71.07 -27.42
N VAL A 164 22.92 71.41 -26.61
CA VAL A 164 23.82 72.55 -26.85
C VAL A 164 24.61 72.35 -28.14
N GLN A 165 25.16 71.14 -28.37
CA GLN A 165 25.89 70.84 -29.60
C GLN A 165 24.97 70.92 -30.83
N ASN A 166 23.75 70.39 -30.75
CA ASN A 166 22.77 70.49 -31.84
C ASN A 166 22.45 71.94 -32.20
N LYS A 167 22.27 72.83 -31.20
CA LYS A 167 22.08 74.27 -31.43
C LYS A 167 23.30 74.92 -32.11
N ARG A 168 24.52 74.53 -31.72
CA ARG A 168 25.75 75.01 -32.37
C ARG A 168 25.84 74.54 -33.82
N TYR A 169 25.57 73.27 -34.08
CA TYR A 169 25.56 72.72 -35.43
C TYR A 169 24.51 73.38 -36.32
N ASP A 170 23.30 73.62 -35.80
CA ASP A 170 22.25 74.34 -36.54
C ASP A 170 22.68 75.77 -36.89
N ALA A 171 23.33 76.50 -35.97
CA ALA A 171 23.86 77.82 -36.24
C ALA A 171 24.96 77.82 -37.31
N ILE A 172 25.87 76.83 -37.27
CA ILE A 172 26.91 76.63 -38.29
C ILE A 172 26.26 76.35 -39.65
N LEU A 173 25.30 75.43 -39.70
CA LEU A 173 24.57 75.08 -40.92
C LEU A 173 23.86 76.29 -41.53
N LYS A 174 23.15 77.09 -40.72
CA LYS A 174 22.50 78.33 -41.17
C LYS A 174 23.51 79.32 -41.76
N ARG A 175 24.67 79.49 -41.11
CA ARG A 175 25.73 80.39 -41.59
C ARG A 175 26.31 79.93 -42.93
N LEU A 176 26.64 78.64 -43.04
CA LEU A 176 27.13 78.04 -44.27
C LEU A 176 26.10 78.17 -45.39
N HIS A 177 24.82 77.96 -45.09
CA HIS A 177 23.73 78.14 -46.05
C HIS A 177 23.63 79.58 -46.55
N CYS A 178 23.77 80.57 -45.66
CA CYS A 178 23.81 81.99 -46.06
C CYS A 178 25.04 82.33 -46.92
N GLN A 179 26.21 81.81 -46.57
CA GLN A 179 27.43 81.98 -47.37
C GLN A 179 27.27 81.39 -48.77
N LEU A 180 26.70 80.19 -48.87
CA LEU A 180 26.41 79.53 -50.14
C LEU A 180 25.44 80.35 -50.99
N ASN A 181 24.34 80.83 -50.39
CA ASN A 181 23.37 81.67 -51.10
C ASN A 181 23.99 82.99 -51.61
N LYS A 182 24.88 83.62 -50.82
CA LYS A 182 25.63 84.81 -51.24
C LYS A 182 26.54 84.51 -52.42
N LEU A 183 27.28 83.40 -52.39
CA LEU A 183 28.12 82.95 -53.50
C LEU A 183 27.30 82.69 -54.77
N HIS A 184 26.14 82.03 -54.64
CA HIS A 184 25.22 81.79 -55.75
C HIS A 184 24.68 83.10 -56.35
N SER A 185 24.29 84.06 -55.51
CA SER A 185 23.83 85.38 -55.97
C SER A 185 24.93 86.14 -56.69
N ASN A 186 26.14 86.16 -56.12
CA ASN A 186 27.31 86.76 -56.77
C ASN A 186 27.56 86.08 -58.12
N LYS A 187 27.63 84.74 -58.18
CA LYS A 187 27.82 84.01 -59.45
C LYS A 187 26.82 84.45 -60.53
N ARG A 188 25.54 84.64 -60.18
CA ARG A 188 24.52 85.16 -61.11
C ARG A 188 24.83 86.60 -61.57
N GLN A 189 25.19 87.49 -60.65
CA GLN A 189 25.54 88.87 -60.97
C GLN A 189 26.76 88.96 -61.88
N TRP A 190 27.82 88.19 -61.59
CA TRP A 190 29.02 88.14 -62.42
C TRP A 190 28.69 87.61 -63.82
N HIS A 191 27.86 86.57 -63.92
CA HIS A 191 27.39 86.05 -65.21
C HIS A 191 26.62 87.11 -66.01
N TRP A 192 25.74 87.88 -65.35
CA TRP A 192 25.03 88.99 -66.00
C TRP A 192 25.98 90.10 -66.46
N ASN A 193 26.94 90.51 -65.62
CA ASN A 193 27.95 91.51 -65.99
C ASN A 193 28.78 91.06 -67.20
N ILE A 194 29.19 89.79 -67.25
CA ILE A 194 29.92 89.20 -68.38
C ILE A 194 29.08 89.31 -69.65
N GLN A 195 27.82 88.88 -69.63
CA GLN A 195 26.92 88.99 -70.78
C GLN A 195 26.75 90.44 -71.27
N GLN A 196 26.64 91.41 -70.35
CA GLN A 196 26.55 92.83 -70.73
C GLN A 196 27.85 93.33 -71.36
N MET A 197 29.02 92.97 -70.81
CA MET A 197 30.31 93.34 -71.39
C MET A 197 30.54 92.68 -72.74
N GLU A 198 30.16 91.42 -72.92
CA GLU A 198 30.20 90.71 -74.21
C GLU A 198 29.34 91.43 -75.25
N LYS A 199 28.12 91.83 -74.88
CA LYS A 199 27.22 92.60 -75.75
C LYS A 199 27.82 93.96 -76.13
N LYS A 200 28.37 94.70 -75.15
CA LYS A 200 29.02 96.01 -75.39
C LYS A 200 30.30 95.88 -76.23
N ALA A 201 31.08 94.82 -76.02
CA ALA A 201 32.25 94.51 -76.83
C ALA A 201 31.83 94.17 -78.27
N ALA A 202 30.76 93.41 -78.47
CA ALA A 202 30.20 93.13 -79.80
C ALA A 202 29.73 94.43 -80.51
N GLU A 203 29.07 95.34 -79.79
CA GLU A 203 28.69 96.66 -80.32
C GLU A 203 29.91 97.52 -80.71
N LEU A 204 30.97 97.52 -79.91
CA LEU A 204 32.21 98.25 -80.22
C LEU A 204 32.95 97.64 -81.40
N ARG A 205 33.04 96.30 -81.51
CA ARG A 205 33.58 95.61 -82.70
C ARG A 205 32.82 96.01 -83.96
N LYS A 206 31.49 96.08 -83.89
CA LYS A 206 30.62 96.55 -84.99
C LYS A 206 30.90 98.00 -85.39
N ARG A 207 31.30 98.87 -84.45
CA ARG A 207 31.65 100.28 -84.71
C ARG A 207 33.08 100.48 -85.23
N LEU A 208 34.00 99.57 -84.92
CA LEU A 208 35.40 99.63 -85.35
C LEU A 208 35.65 98.95 -86.71
N GLY A 209 34.61 98.44 -87.37
CA GLY A 209 34.73 97.84 -88.70
C GLY A 209 35.51 96.53 -88.73
N VAL A 210 35.70 95.87 -87.58
CA VAL A 210 36.28 94.53 -87.49
C VAL A 210 35.11 93.56 -87.45
N ALA A 211 34.64 93.15 -88.63
CA ALA A 211 33.69 92.06 -88.77
C ALA A 211 34.47 90.75 -88.89
N GLU A 212 34.30 89.93 -87.84
CA GLU A 212 34.72 88.54 -87.61
C GLU A 212 36.20 88.17 -87.81
#